data_AF-A0A9P7DCN4-F1
#
_entry.id   AF-A0A9P7DCN4-F1
#
_cell.length_a   1.000
_cell.length_b   1.000
_cell.length_c   1.000
_cell.angle_alpha   90.00
_cell.angle_beta   90.00
_cell.angle_gamma   90.00
#
_symmetry.space_group_name_H-M   'P 1'
#
loop_
_entity.id
_entity.type
_entity.pdbx_description
1 polymer ?
#
loop_
_entity_poly.entity_id
_entity_poly.type
_entity_poly.pdbx_seq_one_letter_code
_entity_poly.pdbx_strand_id
1 'polypeptide(L)'
;VATSLRSALRHCETAWLFTASDFKTLIFPMMVFAAVVSPRHDPPALACTVCWLWFHLFQFNVSNQSYSADEDIVNKPWRPLP
;
A
#
# COMPACT_ATOMS: atom_id res chain seq x y z
N VAL A 1 -2.72 13.59 -24.39
CA VAL A 1 -2.01 12.35 -23.98
C VAL A 1 -0.97 12.61 -22.89
N ALA A 2 0.02 13.49 -23.12
CA ALA A 2 1.08 13.78 -22.15
C ALA A 2 0.58 14.28 -20.77
N THR A 3 -0.48 15.09 -20.73
CA THR A 3 -1.11 15.58 -19.49
C THR A 3 -1.79 14.47 -18.67
N SER A 4 -2.48 13.54 -19.34
CA SER A 4 -3.16 12.41 -18.70
C SER A 4 -2.16 11.43 -18.07
N LEU A 5 -1.08 11.09 -18.78
CA LEU A 5 -0.02 10.23 -18.25
C LEU A 5 0.63 10.83 -17.00
N ARG A 6 0.94 12.13 -17.01
CA ARG A 6 1.49 12.83 -15.85
C ARG A 6 0.53 12.80 -14.66
N SER A 7 -0.78 12.87 -14.91
CA SER A 7 -1.77 12.73 -13.84
C SER A 7 -1.79 11.33 -13.25
N ALA A 8 -1.83 10.30 -14.09
CA ALA A 8 -1.82 8.91 -13.64
C ALA A 8 -0.56 8.60 -12.81
N LEU A 9 0.61 9.03 -13.28
CA LEU A 9 1.88 8.84 -12.55
C LEU A 9 1.86 9.50 -11.18
N ARG A 10 1.33 10.74 -11.09
CA ARG A 10 1.17 11.42 -9.79
C ARG A 10 0.24 10.65 -8.86
N HIS A 11 -0.87 10.11 -9.33
CA HIS A 11 -1.77 9.32 -8.49
C HIS A 11 -1.11 8.01 -8.02
N CYS A 12 -0.33 7.34 -8.88
CA CYS A 12 0.44 6.16 -8.48
C CYS A 12 1.49 6.52 -7.42
N GLU A 13 2.20 7.64 -7.59
CA GLU A 13 3.17 8.14 -6.62
C GLU A 13 2.51 8.45 -5.28
N THR A 14 1.37 9.14 -5.28
CA THR A 14 0.60 9.40 -4.06
C THR A 14 0.17 8.11 -3.38
N ALA A 15 -0.38 7.14 -4.12
CA ALA A 15 -0.79 5.84 -3.56
C ALA A 15 0.40 5.05 -2.98
N TRP A 16 1.57 5.14 -3.62
CA TRP A 16 2.81 4.58 -3.10
C TRP A 16 3.22 5.25 -1.78
N LEU A 17 3.23 6.58 -1.71
CA LEU A 17 3.57 7.33 -0.49
C LEU A 17 2.66 7.00 0.69
N PHE A 18 1.38 6.72 0.45
CA PHE A 18 0.47 6.23 1.49
C PHE A 18 0.89 4.89 2.10
N THR A 19 1.54 4.00 1.34
CA THR A 19 1.71 2.58 1.70
C THR A 19 3.15 2.12 1.85
N ALA A 20 4.13 2.92 1.40
CA ALA A 20 5.53 2.52 1.27
C ALA A 20 6.15 1.95 2.56
N SER A 21 5.87 2.55 3.73
CA SER A 21 6.42 2.06 5.01
C SER A 21 5.92 0.67 5.38
N ASP A 22 4.72 0.33 4.93
CA ASP A 22 3.96 -0.79 5.45
C ASP A 22 4.09 -2.05 4.58
N PHE A 23 4.80 -1.97 3.45
CA PHE A 23 5.16 -3.16 2.68
C PHE A 23 6.02 -4.13 3.49
N LYS A 24 6.96 -3.63 4.29
CA LYS A 24 7.85 -4.46 5.10
C LYS A 24 7.16 -5.05 6.32
N THR A 25 6.24 -4.28 6.92
CA THR A 25 5.62 -4.61 8.20
C THR A 25 4.29 -5.34 8.06
N LEU A 26 3.59 -5.16 6.94
CA LEU A 26 2.26 -5.76 6.69
C LEU A 26 2.28 -6.68 5.48
N ILE A 27 2.60 -6.18 4.28
CA ILE A 27 2.51 -7.00 3.05
C ILE A 27 3.46 -8.19 3.12
N PHE A 28 4.75 -7.97 3.39
CA PHE A 28 5.75 -9.03 3.40
C PHE A 28 5.40 -10.19 4.36
N PRO A 29 5.14 -9.98 5.66
CA PRO A 29 4.82 -11.09 6.57
C PRO A 29 3.51 -11.78 6.20
N MET A 30 2.47 -11.04 5.76
CA MET A 30 1.22 -11.66 5.29
C MET A 30 1.42 -12.52 4.06
N MET A 31 2.27 -12.08 3.11
CA MET A 31 2.56 -12.86 1.91
C MET A 31 3.39 -14.11 2.21
N VAL A 32 4.36 -14.03 3.13
CA VAL A 32 5.10 -15.22 3.60
C VAL A 32 4.14 -16.22 4.23
N PHE A 33 3.25 -15.75 5.12
CA PHE A 33 2.25 -16.61 5.75
C PHE A 33 1.32 -17.25 4.71
N ALA A 34 0.77 -16.47 3.79
CA ALA A 34 -0.11 -16.98 2.74
C ALA A 34 0.60 -18.00 1.84
N ALA A 35 1.86 -17.76 1.48
CA ALA A 35 2.64 -18.67 0.66
C ALA A 35 2.94 -20.00 1.37
N VAL A 36 3.18 -19.98 2.69
CA VAL A 36 3.49 -21.20 3.45
C VAL A 36 2.24 -22.03 3.75
N VAL A 37 1.12 -21.37 4.07
CA VAL A 37 -0.11 -22.05 4.51
C VAL A 37 -1.00 -22.46 3.35
N SER A 38 -0.91 -21.79 2.20
CA SER A 38 -1.75 -22.11 1.05
C SER A 38 -1.44 -23.50 0.50
N PRO A 39 -2.44 -24.38 0.33
CA PRO A 39 -2.25 -25.66 -0.34
C PRO A 39 -2.00 -25.50 -1.85
N ARG A 40 -2.25 -24.31 -2.41
CA ARG A 40 -2.09 -23.99 -3.83
C ARG A 40 -1.06 -22.87 -4.03
N HIS A 41 -0.05 -23.14 -4.84
CA HIS A 41 1.05 -22.22 -5.13
C HIS A 41 0.94 -21.70 -6.58
N ASP A 42 -0.16 -21.00 -6.85
CA ASP A 42 -0.45 -20.43 -8.17
C ASP A 42 0.03 -18.96 -8.22
N PRO A 43 1.00 -18.60 -9.08
CA PRO A 43 1.54 -17.24 -9.11
C PRO A 43 0.52 -16.16 -9.48
N PRO A 44 -0.38 -16.35 -10.48
CA PRO A 44 -1.50 -15.43 -10.70
C PRO A 44 -2.37 -15.22 -9.46
N ALA A 45 -2.74 -16.29 -8.75
CA ALA A 45 -3.52 -16.17 -7.53
C ALA A 45 -2.77 -15.38 -6.45
N LEU A 46 -1.47 -15.63 -6.29
CA LEU A 46 -0.62 -14.90 -5.36
C LEU A 46 -0.57 -13.40 -5.70
N ALA A 47 -0.44 -13.06 -6.99
CA ALA A 47 -0.46 -11.67 -7.45
C ALA A 47 -1.82 -10.99 -7.15
N CYS A 48 -2.93 -11.70 -7.39
CA CYS A 48 -4.26 -11.21 -6.99
C CYS A 48 -4.36 -10.99 -5.48
N THR A 49 -3.79 -11.87 -4.65
CA THR A 49 -3.73 -11.70 -3.19
C THR A 49 -2.92 -10.47 -2.80
N VAL A 50 -1.75 -10.23 -3.40
CA VAL A 50 -0.94 -9.02 -3.16
C VAL A 50 -1.75 -7.77 -3.51
N CYS A 51 -2.39 -7.74 -4.69
CA CYS A 51 -3.22 -6.61 -5.11
C CYS A 51 -4.38 -6.36 -4.13
N TRP A 52 -5.06 -7.42 -3.70
CA TRP A 52 -6.16 -7.32 -2.73
C TRP A 52 -5.68 -6.78 -1.38
N LEU A 53 -4.58 -7.32 -0.84
CA LEU A 53 -3.99 -6.83 0.41
C LEU A 53 -3.54 -5.38 0.31
N TRP A 54 -2.96 -4.99 -0.84
CA TRP A 54 -2.53 -3.62 -1.07
C TRP A 54 -3.71 -2.64 -1.08
N PHE A 55 -4.86 -2.99 -1.67
CA PHE A 55 -6.06 -2.14 -1.61
C PHE A 55 -6.58 -1.95 -0.17
N HIS A 56 -6.60 -3.02 0.64
CA HIS A 56 -6.98 -2.92 2.06
C HIS A 56 -6.01 -2.05 2.85
N LEU A 57 -4.71 -2.25 2.63
CA LEU A 57 -3.67 -1.43 3.25
C LEU A 57 -3.81 0.05 2.85
N PHE A 58 -4.07 0.31 1.57
CA PHE A 58 -4.25 1.66 1.06
C PHE A 58 -5.47 2.34 1.72
N GLN A 59 -6.61 1.67 1.77
CA GLN A 59 -7.80 2.17 2.46
C GLN A 59 -7.54 2.44 3.95
N PHE A 60 -6.88 1.51 4.63
CA PHE A 60 -6.50 1.65 6.03
C PHE A 60 -5.61 2.88 6.25
N ASN A 61 -4.58 3.06 5.42
CA ASN A 61 -3.63 4.18 5.57
C ASN A 61 -4.26 5.54 5.25
N VAL A 62 -5.15 5.61 4.26
CA VAL A 62 -5.92 6.84 3.98
C VAL A 62 -6.76 7.21 5.21
N SER A 63 -7.46 6.25 5.80
CA SER A 63 -8.25 6.49 7.02
C SER A 63 -7.36 6.90 8.20
N ASN A 64 -6.28 6.15 8.47
CA ASN A 64 -5.36 6.42 9.57
C ASN A 64 -4.77 7.84 9.50
N GLN A 65 -4.27 8.21 8.32
CA GLN A 65 -3.72 9.53 8.07
C GLN A 65 -4.76 10.65 8.14
N SER A 66 -6.04 10.35 7.86
CA SER A 66 -7.11 11.36 7.99
C SER A 66 -7.43 11.72 9.44
N TYR A 67 -7.09 10.86 10.41
CA TYR A 67 -7.39 11.07 11.83
C TYR A 67 -6.15 11.29 12.72
N SER A 68 -4.98 10.84 12.29
CA SER A 68 -3.75 10.84 13.11
C SER A 68 -2.58 11.55 12.42
N ALA A 69 -2.87 12.56 11.61
CA ALA A 69 -1.88 13.23 10.78
C ALA A 69 -0.73 13.86 11.60
N ASP A 70 -1.05 14.44 12.77
CA ASP A 70 -0.06 15.03 13.69
C ASP A 70 1.06 14.06 14.10
N GLU A 71 0.76 12.77 14.28
CA GLU A 71 1.77 11.74 14.57
C GLU A 71 2.65 11.46 13.36
N ASP A 72 2.03 11.38 12.18
CA ASP A 72 2.72 11.16 10.92
C ASP A 72 3.63 12.35 10.57
N ILE A 73 3.34 13.59 10.96
CA ILE A 73 4.28 14.73 10.82
C ILE A 73 5.63 14.43 11.50
N VAL A 74 5.61 13.73 12.64
CA VAL A 74 6.82 13.42 13.41
C VAL A 74 7.47 12.13 12.92
N ASN A 75 6.68 11.07 12.74
CA ASN A 75 7.18 9.73 12.44
C ASN A 75 7.42 9.52 10.94
N LYS A 76 6.53 10.05 10.09
CA LYS A 76 6.47 9.80 8.64
C LYS A 76 6.10 11.06 7.81
N PRO A 77 6.85 12.18 7.93
CA PRO A 77 6.49 13.48 7.33
C PRO A 77 6.38 13.50 5.79
N TRP A 78 6.84 12.46 5.11
CA TRP A 78 6.73 12.28 3.66
C TRP A 78 5.39 11.70 3.21
N ARG A 79 4.48 11.37 4.15
CA ARG A 79 3.14 10.87 3.83
C ARG A 79 2.26 11.95 3.19
N PRO A 80 1.29 11.58 2.34
CA PRO A 80 0.58 12.56 1.53
C PRO A 80 -0.39 13.49 2.28
N LEU A 81 -0.93 13.03 3.41
CA LEU A 81 -1.76 13.87 4.26
C LEU A 81 -0.89 14.41 5.41
N PRO A 82 -0.80 15.74 5.57
CA PRO A 82 -0.08 16.37 6.66
C PRO A 82 -0.89 16.34 7.96
#